data_AF-A0A9P8FCN7-F1
#
_entry.id   AF-A0A9P8FCN7-F1
#
_cell.length_a   1.000
_cell.length_b   1.000
_cell.length_c   1.000
_cell.angle_alpha   90.00
_cell.angle_beta   90.00
_cell.angle_gamma   90.00
#
_symmetry.space_group_name_H-M   'P 1'
#
loop_
_entity.id
_entity.type
_entity.pdbx_description
1 polymer ?
#
loop_
_entity_poly.entity_id
_entity_poly.type
_entity_poly.pdbx_seq_one_letter_code
_entity_poly.pdbx_strand_id
1 'polypeptide(L)'
;MAELFRRHLFAIFEDDQPGPRAHQHNSVPGRAIYSAVSFLPLILTCYLFWRRVKEVRWHTIRHISWIRSLVYASYIVSIAFLITSISISGVGIQTSGFCRTAIYFCIGFLFTGRLTTQLFLIERAHIANLDYLRRRDDPMWILSTACVGVFATFLLIWAFLNPVAYIANKDGRCRKGIPPAVVAPLEIY
;
A
#
# COMPACT_ATOMS: atom_id res chain seq x y z
N MET A 1 1.26 -10.27 -27.37
CA MET A 1 2.16 -9.43 -26.53
C MET A 1 1.97 -9.65 -25.03
N ALA A 2 0.74 -9.69 -24.49
CA ALA A 2 0.50 -9.94 -23.06
C ALA A 2 1.06 -11.30 -22.56
N GLU A 3 0.98 -12.36 -23.36
CA GLU A 3 1.54 -13.68 -23.02
C GLU A 3 3.08 -13.73 -23.07
N LEU A 4 3.70 -12.95 -23.96
CA LEU A 4 5.17 -12.84 -24.05
C LEU A 4 5.71 -12.06 -22.84
N PHE A 5 5.00 -11.00 -22.43
CA PHE A 5 5.32 -10.21 -21.24
C PHE A 5 5.07 -11.01 -19.96
N ARG A 6 3.99 -11.82 -19.91
CA ARG A 6 3.70 -12.76 -18.83
C ARG A 6 4.80 -13.81 -18.68
N ARG A 7 5.28 -14.41 -19.78
CA ARG A 7 6.39 -15.38 -19.76
C ARG A 7 7.72 -14.74 -19.38
N HIS A 8 8.03 -13.55 -19.88
CA HIS A 8 9.25 -12.84 -19.47
C HIS A 8 9.21 -12.39 -18.00
N LEU A 9 8.05 -11.99 -17.49
CA LEU A 9 7.89 -11.63 -16.08
C LEU A 9 7.93 -12.86 -15.16
N PHE A 10 7.34 -13.98 -15.58
CA PHE A 10 7.50 -15.25 -14.87
C PHE A 10 8.96 -15.72 -14.92
N ALA A 11 9.66 -15.54 -16.05
CA ALA A 11 11.08 -15.86 -16.17
C ALA A 11 11.95 -15.00 -15.23
N ILE A 12 11.64 -13.72 -15.02
CA ILE A 12 12.34 -12.88 -14.02
C ILE A 12 12.07 -13.37 -12.58
N PHE A 13 10.89 -13.95 -12.32
CA PHE A 13 10.59 -14.58 -11.03
C PHE A 13 11.19 -16.00 -10.89
N GLU A 14 11.48 -16.69 -11.99
CA GLU A 14 12.05 -18.04 -12.03
C GLU A 14 13.59 -18.04 -12.05
N ASP A 15 14.23 -16.92 -12.44
CA ASP A 15 15.69 -16.70 -12.35
C ASP A 15 16.20 -16.44 -10.91
N ASP A 16 15.45 -16.89 -9.90
CA ASP A 16 15.83 -16.80 -8.49
C ASP A 16 16.25 -18.15 -7.87
N GLN A 17 16.88 -19.05 -8.64
CA GLN A 17 17.75 -20.13 -8.12
C GLN A 17 18.64 -20.74 -9.22
N PRO A 18 19.94 -21.07 -8.99
CA PRO A 18 20.93 -20.53 -8.06
C PRO A 18 22.25 -20.11 -8.77
N GLY A 19 22.60 -18.82 -8.76
CA GLY A 19 23.97 -18.37 -9.02
C GLY A 19 24.90 -18.65 -7.82
N PRO A 20 26.19 -18.94 -8.03
CA PRO A 20 27.07 -19.48 -6.98
C PRO A 20 27.40 -18.43 -5.92
N ARG A 21 27.14 -18.78 -4.66
CA ARG A 21 27.71 -18.21 -3.41
C ARG A 21 27.77 -16.68 -3.36
N ALA A 22 26.64 -16.02 -3.12
CA ALA A 22 26.68 -14.73 -2.45
C ALA A 22 27.01 -14.96 -0.97
N HIS A 23 28.17 -14.47 -0.55
CA HIS A 23 28.68 -14.57 0.80
C HIS A 23 27.65 -14.21 1.87
N GLN A 24 27.45 -15.18 2.77
CA GLN A 24 27.00 -15.06 4.13
C GLN A 24 27.62 -13.83 4.84
N HIS A 25 26.96 -12.68 4.82
CA HIS A 25 27.30 -11.57 5.73
C HIS A 25 26.05 -10.76 6.11
N ASN A 26 25.47 -11.16 7.24
CA ASN A 26 24.69 -10.33 8.17
C ASN A 26 23.24 -9.97 7.79
N SER A 27 22.30 -10.84 8.18
CA SER A 27 20.86 -10.55 8.13
C SER A 27 20.31 -9.69 9.26
N VAL A 28 21.06 -9.54 10.35
CA VAL A 28 20.74 -8.64 11.46
C VAL A 28 20.83 -7.17 11.03
N PRO A 29 21.91 -6.68 10.39
CA PRO A 29 21.99 -5.29 9.95
C PRO A 29 20.97 -4.99 8.86
N GLY A 30 20.66 -5.90 7.93
CA GLY A 30 19.62 -5.65 6.92
C GLY A 30 18.24 -5.37 7.53
N ARG A 31 17.85 -6.15 8.56
CA ARG A 31 16.61 -5.89 9.32
C ARG A 31 16.73 -4.63 10.16
N ALA A 32 17.85 -4.41 10.83
CA ALA A 32 18.07 -3.22 11.65
C ALA A 32 18.03 -1.92 10.84
N ILE A 33 18.63 -1.91 9.65
CA ILE A 33 18.60 -0.78 8.71
C ILE A 33 17.17 -0.54 8.23
N TYR A 34 16.45 -1.58 7.82
CA TYR A 34 15.05 -1.43 7.39
C TYR A 34 14.17 -0.86 8.51
N SER A 35 14.31 -1.38 9.74
CA SER A 35 13.61 -0.89 10.92
C SER A 35 13.97 0.57 11.20
N ALA A 36 15.26 0.91 11.22
CA ALA A 36 15.76 2.26 11.46
C ALA A 36 15.22 3.26 10.42
N VAL A 37 15.27 2.90 9.14
CA VAL A 37 14.74 3.73 8.05
C VAL A 37 13.22 3.89 8.15
N SER A 38 12.50 2.88 8.62
CA SER A 38 11.04 2.93 8.79
C SER A 38 10.56 3.76 9.99
N PHE A 39 11.41 3.95 11.01
CA PHE A 39 11.06 4.80 12.16
C PHE A 39 10.96 6.28 11.81
N LEU A 40 11.80 6.78 10.89
CA LEU A 40 11.78 8.19 10.46
C LEU A 40 10.41 8.62 9.89
N PRO A 41 9.83 7.95 8.87
CA PRO A 41 8.52 8.31 8.35
C PRO A 41 7.41 8.05 9.37
N LEU A 42 7.55 7.07 10.27
CA LEU A 42 6.56 6.82 11.33
C LEU A 42 6.52 7.99 12.32
N ILE A 43 7.67 8.47 12.80
CA ILE A 43 7.74 9.61 13.71
C ILE A 43 7.19 10.87 13.02
N LEU A 44 7.56 11.09 11.76
CA LEU A 44 7.08 12.24 10.98
C LEU A 44 5.55 12.22 10.81
N THR A 45 4.98 11.09 10.38
CA THR A 45 3.53 10.96 10.17
C THR A 45 2.76 11.07 11.48
N CYS A 46 3.24 10.46 12.57
CA CYS A 46 2.66 10.62 13.90
C CYS A 46 2.73 12.08 14.39
N TYR A 47 3.86 12.76 14.19
CA TYR A 47 4.03 14.16 14.60
C TYR A 47 3.07 15.08 13.83
N LEU A 48 2.97 14.91 12.51
CA LEU A 48 2.05 15.68 11.67
C LEU A 48 0.59 15.40 12.04
N PHE A 49 0.24 14.14 12.27
CA PHE A 49 -1.10 13.75 12.72
C PHE A 49 -1.44 14.38 14.07
N TRP A 50 -0.54 14.27 15.06
CA TRP A 50 -0.71 14.87 16.38
C TRP A 50 -0.91 16.38 16.31
N ARG A 51 -0.08 17.09 15.52
CA ARG A 51 -0.21 18.53 15.31
C ARG A 51 -1.58 18.91 14.73
N ARG A 52 -2.09 18.12 13.78
CA ARG A 52 -3.41 18.33 13.17
C ARG A 52 -4.56 18.03 14.13
N VAL A 53 -4.44 17.03 14.98
CA VAL A 53 -5.46 16.68 15.98
C VAL A 53 -5.52 17.73 17.09
N LYS A 54 -4.37 18.26 17.52
CA LYS A 54 -4.30 19.32 18.55
C LYS A 54 -5.02 20.61 18.14
N GLU A 55 -4.97 20.95 16.86
CA GLU A 55 -5.65 22.14 16.32
C GLU A 55 -7.18 21.95 16.23
N VAL A 56 -7.67 20.70 16.22
CA VAL A 56 -9.09 20.41 16.07
C VAL A 56 -9.78 20.36 17.43
N ARG A 57 -10.67 21.33 17.65
CA ARG A 57 -11.58 21.34 18.79
C ARG A 57 -12.58 20.19 18.66
N TRP A 58 -12.60 19.29 19.65
CA TRP A 58 -13.39 18.05 19.66
C TRP A 58 -14.88 18.24 19.32
N HIS A 59 -15.47 19.38 19.69
CA HIS A 59 -16.88 19.68 19.41
C HIS A 59 -17.18 19.90 17.91
N THR A 60 -16.16 20.21 17.10
CA THR A 60 -16.27 20.41 15.64
C THR A 60 -16.04 19.12 14.85
N ILE A 61 -15.61 18.02 15.48
CA ILE A 61 -15.37 16.73 14.80
C ILE A 61 -16.65 16.17 14.17
N ARG A 62 -17.82 16.43 14.77
CA ARG A 62 -19.11 15.93 14.26
C ARG A 62 -19.54 16.57 12.93
N HIS A 63 -18.98 17.74 12.59
CA HIS A 63 -19.25 18.47 11.34
C HIS A 63 -18.02 18.54 10.42
N ILE A 64 -17.11 17.58 10.53
CA ILE A 64 -15.90 17.56 9.70
C ILE A 64 -16.25 17.38 8.21
N SER A 65 -15.60 18.17 7.35
CA SER A 65 -15.72 18.04 5.90
C SER A 65 -15.11 16.73 5.41
N TRP A 66 -15.73 16.14 4.38
CA TRP A 66 -15.32 14.86 3.78
C TRP A 66 -13.83 14.80 3.37
N ILE A 67 -13.26 15.94 2.97
CA ILE A 67 -11.84 16.06 2.62
C ILE A 67 -10.96 15.82 3.86
N ARG A 68 -11.33 16.41 5.00
CA ARG A 68 -10.56 16.28 6.24
C ARG A 68 -10.60 14.83 6.71
N SER A 69 -11.74 14.13 6.61
CA SER A 69 -11.81 12.71 6.97
C SER A 69 -10.95 11.83 6.07
N LEU A 70 -10.89 12.06 4.75
CA LEU A 70 -10.00 11.34 3.84
C LEU A 70 -8.51 11.53 4.21
N VAL A 71 -8.11 12.75 4.57
CA VAL A 71 -6.74 13.04 5.02
C VAL A 71 -6.44 12.33 6.35
N TYR A 72 -7.35 12.32 7.31
CA TYR A 72 -7.15 11.56 8.55
C TYR A 72 -7.06 10.05 8.30
N ALA A 73 -7.89 9.51 7.39
CA ALA A 73 -7.84 8.11 7.00
C ALA A 73 -6.49 7.73 6.38
N SER A 74 -5.91 8.58 5.52
CA SER A 74 -4.60 8.28 4.91
C SER A 74 -3.46 8.27 5.94
N TYR A 75 -3.49 9.15 6.94
CA TYR A 75 -2.54 9.09 8.06
C TYR A 75 -2.67 7.80 8.87
N ILE A 76 -3.90 7.40 9.21
CA ILE A 76 -4.17 6.17 9.97
C ILE A 76 -3.68 4.95 9.20
N VAL A 77 -3.99 4.85 7.90
CA VAL A 77 -3.56 3.74 7.04
C VAL A 77 -2.04 3.68 6.93
N SER A 78 -1.37 4.83 6.78
CA SER A 78 0.10 4.90 6.68
C SER A 78 0.78 4.47 7.99
N ILE A 79 0.28 4.93 9.13
CA ILE A 79 0.80 4.55 10.45
C ILE A 79 0.59 3.04 10.68
N ALA A 80 -0.61 2.52 10.38
CA ALA A 80 -0.92 1.11 10.51
C ALA A 80 -0.02 0.23 9.61
N PHE A 81 0.24 0.67 8.38
CA PHE A 81 1.14 0.00 7.46
C PHE A 81 2.58 -0.07 7.98
N LEU A 82 3.12 1.06 8.46
CA LEU A 82 4.49 1.13 8.99
C LEU A 82 4.66 0.27 10.24
N ILE A 83 3.72 0.33 11.18
CA ILE A 83 3.72 -0.53 12.38
C ILE A 83 3.72 -1.99 11.96
N THR A 84 2.80 -2.38 11.06
CA THR A 84 2.68 -3.75 10.57
C THR A 84 3.97 -4.22 9.89
N SER A 85 4.60 -3.37 9.07
CA SER A 85 5.85 -3.71 8.38
C SER A 85 7.02 -3.91 9.34
N ILE A 86 7.16 -3.04 10.34
CA ILE A 86 8.19 -3.16 11.38
C ILE A 86 7.96 -4.43 12.19
N SER A 87 6.73 -4.71 12.61
CA SER A 87 6.38 -5.93 13.35
C SER A 87 6.69 -7.20 12.56
N ILE A 88 6.32 -7.25 11.27
CA ILE A 88 6.60 -8.41 10.41
C ILE A 88 8.12 -8.59 10.21
N SER A 89 8.88 -7.51 10.12
CA SER A 89 10.33 -7.55 9.93
C SER A 89 11.07 -7.95 11.21
N GLY A 90 10.53 -7.58 12.38
CA GLY A 90 11.10 -7.88 13.70
C GLY A 90 10.89 -9.31 14.16
N VAL A 91 9.75 -9.94 13.85
CA VAL A 91 9.36 -11.27 14.38
C VAL A 91 10.17 -12.43 13.79
N GLY A 92 10.92 -12.22 12.69
CA GLY A 92 11.70 -13.30 12.08
C GLY A 92 10.80 -14.41 11.52
N ILE A 93 10.24 -14.15 10.35
CA ILE A 93 9.26 -15.01 9.67
C ILE A 93 9.88 -16.38 9.35
N GLN A 94 9.66 -17.39 10.19
CA GLN A 94 10.10 -18.78 9.97
C GLN A 94 8.97 -19.71 9.52
N THR A 95 7.72 -19.24 9.53
CA THR A 95 6.54 -20.05 9.24
C THR A 95 5.88 -19.62 7.94
N SER A 96 5.48 -20.60 7.11
CA SER A 96 4.82 -20.39 5.80
C SER A 96 3.51 -19.64 5.92
N GLY A 97 2.72 -19.90 6.96
CA GLY A 97 1.49 -19.19 7.25
C GLY A 97 1.69 -17.69 7.45
N PHE A 98 2.67 -17.29 8.27
CA PHE A 98 2.96 -15.88 8.54
C PHE A 98 3.52 -15.13 7.33
N CYS A 99 4.29 -15.82 6.48
CA CYS A 99 4.78 -15.25 5.22
C CYS A 99 3.62 -14.88 4.29
N ARG A 100 2.63 -15.77 4.17
CA ARG A 100 1.48 -15.59 3.30
C ARG A 100 0.49 -14.54 3.84
N THR A 101 0.27 -14.49 5.15
CA THR A 101 -0.57 -13.42 5.74
C THR A 101 0.08 -12.05 5.62
N ALA A 102 1.40 -11.96 5.80
CA ALA A 102 2.14 -10.71 5.66
C ALA A 102 2.01 -10.07 4.27
N ILE A 103 2.01 -10.85 3.18
CA ILE A 103 1.82 -10.30 1.83
C ILE A 103 0.39 -9.78 1.64
N TYR A 104 -0.62 -10.47 2.18
CA TYR A 104 -2.02 -10.02 2.08
C TYR A 104 -2.27 -8.70 2.82
N PHE A 105 -1.71 -8.55 4.02
CA PHE A 105 -1.75 -7.27 4.75
C PHE A 105 -1.05 -6.16 3.96
N CYS A 106 0.14 -6.44 3.41
CA CYS A 106 0.89 -5.48 2.60
C CYS A 106 0.06 -4.99 1.39
N ILE A 107 -0.53 -5.91 0.63
CA ILE A 107 -1.40 -5.59 -0.51
C ILE A 107 -2.60 -4.75 -0.06
N GLY A 108 -3.30 -5.16 1.00
CA GLY A 108 -4.49 -4.46 1.49
C GLY A 108 -4.19 -3.02 1.91
N PHE A 109 -3.11 -2.80 2.67
CA PHE A 109 -2.73 -1.46 3.12
C PHE A 109 -2.24 -0.57 1.97
N LEU A 110 -1.42 -1.11 1.05
CA LEU A 110 -0.97 -0.38 -0.15
C LEU A 110 -2.16 0.09 -0.98
N PHE A 111 -3.10 -0.82 -1.22
CA PHE A 111 -4.30 -0.53 -1.99
C PHE A 111 -5.20 0.51 -1.30
N THR A 112 -5.43 0.35 0.02
CA THR A 112 -6.24 1.31 0.79
C THR A 112 -5.61 2.71 0.80
N GLY A 113 -4.28 2.79 0.91
CA GLY A 113 -3.55 4.07 0.86
C GLY A 113 -3.69 4.75 -0.51
N ARG A 114 -3.54 3.98 -1.59
CA ARG A 114 -3.72 4.46 -2.97
C ARG A 114 -5.14 4.94 -3.21
N LEU A 115 -6.15 4.13 -2.87
CA LEU A 115 -7.56 4.50 -2.99
C LEU A 115 -7.89 5.80 -2.23
N THR A 116 -7.41 5.92 -0.99
CA THR A 116 -7.68 7.11 -0.18
C THR A 116 -7.07 8.37 -0.83
N THR A 117 -5.90 8.23 -1.44
CA THR A 117 -5.22 9.33 -2.15
C THR A 117 -5.97 9.72 -3.43
N GLN A 118 -6.42 8.74 -4.22
CA GLN A 118 -7.19 9.01 -5.44
C GLN A 118 -8.52 9.68 -5.14
N LEU A 119 -9.26 9.21 -4.13
CA LEU A 119 -10.50 9.84 -3.68
C LEU A 119 -10.27 11.29 -3.22
N PHE A 120 -9.15 11.57 -2.56
CA PHE A 120 -8.79 12.93 -2.16
C PHE A 120 -8.53 13.84 -3.38
N LEU A 121 -7.84 13.33 -4.41
CA LEU A 121 -7.57 14.09 -5.64
C LEU A 121 -8.87 14.40 -6.41
N ILE A 122 -9.77 13.41 -6.54
CA ILE A 122 -11.07 13.58 -7.19
C ILE A 122 -11.90 14.64 -6.47
N GLU A 123 -11.94 14.59 -5.13
CA GLU A 123 -12.68 15.57 -4.34
C GLU A 123 -12.11 16.98 -4.48
N ARG A 124 -10.78 17.12 -4.51
CA ARG A 124 -10.15 18.42 -4.76
C ARG A 124 -10.38 18.95 -6.17
N ALA A 125 -10.39 18.07 -7.17
CA ALA A 125 -10.66 18.44 -8.55
C ALA A 125 -12.11 18.92 -8.73
N HIS A 126 -13.07 18.28 -8.05
CA HIS A 126 -14.46 18.70 -8.05
C HIS A 126 -14.63 20.09 -7.42
N ILE A 127 -14.01 20.34 -6.25
CA ILE A 127 -14.05 21.65 -5.60
C ILE A 127 -13.40 22.74 -6.47
N ALA A 128 -12.33 22.41 -7.19
CA ALA A 128 -11.66 23.37 -8.08
C ALA A 128 -12.45 23.68 -9.35
N ASN A 129 -13.26 22.74 -9.85
CA ASN A 129 -14.01 22.92 -11.10
C ASN A 129 -15.39 23.53 -10.89
N LEU A 130 -16.09 23.23 -9.79
CA LEU A 130 -17.50 23.61 -9.62
C LEU A 130 -17.77 24.02 -8.17
N ASP A 131 -17.64 25.33 -7.90
CA ASP A 131 -17.93 25.93 -6.59
C ASP A 131 -19.43 25.88 -6.20
N TYR A 132 -20.34 25.56 -7.13
CA TYR A 132 -21.79 25.79 -6.96
C TYR A 132 -22.72 24.58 -7.17
N LEU A 133 -22.25 23.46 -7.72
CA LEU A 133 -23.10 22.27 -7.93
C LEU A 133 -23.06 21.33 -6.73
N ARG A 134 -24.21 20.75 -6.38
CA ARG A 134 -24.38 19.84 -5.24
C ARG A 134 -23.73 18.50 -5.60
N ARG A 135 -22.89 17.94 -4.71
CA ARG A 135 -22.07 16.70 -4.88
C ARG A 135 -22.69 15.52 -5.63
N ARG A 136 -24.03 15.37 -5.62
CA ARG A 136 -24.73 14.24 -6.26
C ARG A 136 -25.20 14.55 -7.67
N ASP A 137 -25.21 15.82 -8.07
CA ASP A 137 -25.74 16.26 -9.36
C ASP A 137 -24.61 16.47 -10.38
N ASP A 138 -23.34 16.29 -9.97
CA ASP A 138 -22.20 16.32 -10.87
C ASP A 138 -21.90 14.94 -11.45
N PRO A 139 -22.28 14.67 -12.71
CA PRO A 139 -22.06 13.37 -13.33
C PRO A 139 -20.56 13.07 -13.47
N MET A 140 -19.71 14.09 -13.57
CA MET A 140 -18.26 13.93 -13.69
C MET A 140 -17.60 13.45 -12.40
N TRP A 141 -18.11 13.87 -11.23
CA TRP A 141 -17.64 13.37 -9.93
C TRP A 141 -18.09 11.92 -9.70
N ILE A 142 -19.34 11.59 -10.05
CA ILE A 142 -19.85 10.21 -9.94
C ILE A 142 -19.10 9.28 -10.90
N LEU A 143 -18.90 9.70 -12.16
CA LEU A 143 -18.23 8.89 -13.17
C LEU A 143 -16.76 8.64 -12.80
N SER A 144 -16.03 9.66 -12.35
CA SER A 144 -14.63 9.51 -11.94
C SER A 144 -14.49 8.63 -10.69
N THR A 145 -15.33 8.84 -9.69
CA THR A 145 -15.33 8.02 -8.46
C THR A 145 -15.71 6.56 -8.76
N ALA A 146 -16.72 6.33 -9.60
CA ALA A 146 -17.15 4.99 -10.01
C ALA A 146 -16.08 4.28 -10.84
N CYS A 147 -15.46 4.99 -11.79
CA CYS A 147 -14.37 4.47 -12.61
C CYS A 147 -13.20 4.01 -11.73
N VAL A 148 -12.68 4.91 -10.88
CA VAL A 148 -11.59 4.58 -9.95
C VAL A 148 -11.98 3.43 -9.04
N GLY A 149 -13.20 3.43 -8.49
CA GLY A 149 -13.70 2.34 -7.64
C GLY A 149 -13.68 0.99 -8.34
N VAL A 150 -14.25 0.90 -9.55
CA VAL A 150 -14.34 -0.36 -10.31
C VAL A 150 -12.96 -0.87 -10.70
N PHE A 151 -12.10 -0.01 -11.27
CA PHE A 151 -10.75 -0.39 -11.68
C PHE A 151 -9.91 -0.85 -10.49
N ALA A 152 -9.99 -0.10 -9.39
CA ALA A 152 -9.25 -0.44 -8.19
C ALA A 152 -9.74 -1.77 -7.60
N THR A 153 -11.06 -1.98 -7.44
CA THR A 153 -11.59 -3.26 -6.92
C THR A 153 -11.19 -4.44 -7.80
N PHE A 154 -11.19 -4.28 -9.12
CA PHE A 154 -10.73 -5.31 -10.04
C PHE A 154 -9.24 -5.66 -9.82
N LEU A 155 -8.38 -4.64 -9.73
CA LEU A 155 -6.94 -4.81 -9.47
C LEU A 155 -6.69 -5.44 -8.09
N LEU A 156 -7.48 -5.08 -7.08
CA LEU A 156 -7.41 -5.67 -5.75
C LEU A 156 -7.67 -7.17 -5.81
N ILE A 157 -8.79 -7.58 -6.41
CA ILE A 157 -9.15 -8.99 -6.53
C ILE A 157 -8.06 -9.75 -7.29
N TRP A 158 -7.54 -9.17 -8.37
CA TRP A 158 -6.45 -9.77 -9.14
C TRP A 158 -5.17 -9.95 -8.31
N ALA A 159 -4.81 -8.95 -7.50
CA ALA A 159 -3.66 -9.00 -6.58
C ALA A 159 -3.82 -10.10 -5.52
N PHE A 160 -5.04 -10.27 -4.99
CA PHE A 160 -5.35 -11.28 -3.98
C PHE A 160 -5.34 -12.71 -4.53
N LEU A 161 -5.71 -12.88 -5.80
CA LEU A 161 -5.70 -14.19 -6.47
C LEU A 161 -4.29 -14.65 -6.85
N ASN A 162 -3.37 -13.73 -7.15
CA ASN A 162 -1.99 -14.04 -7.57
C ASN A 162 -0.93 -13.44 -6.62
N PRO A 163 -0.92 -13.80 -5.32
CA PRO A 163 0.10 -13.31 -4.40
C PRO A 163 1.40 -14.06 -4.61
N VAL A 164 2.51 -13.34 -4.80
CA VAL A 164 3.83 -13.95 -4.93
C VAL A 164 4.53 -13.94 -3.56
N ALA A 165 4.32 -15.01 -2.80
CA ALA A 165 4.99 -15.25 -1.54
C ALA A 165 5.44 -16.71 -1.43
N TYR A 166 6.75 -16.92 -1.46
CA TYR A 166 7.35 -18.24 -1.30
C TYR A 166 8.43 -18.21 -0.23
N ILE A 167 8.59 -19.33 0.47
CA ILE A 167 9.73 -19.56 1.36
C ILE A 167 10.82 -20.24 0.53
N ALA A 168 12.01 -19.64 0.49
CA ALA A 168 13.15 -20.26 -0.17
C ALA A 168 13.60 -21.50 0.64
N ASN A 169 13.50 -22.69 0.03
CA ASN A 169 13.83 -23.98 0.67
C ASN A 169 15.29 -24.05 1.19
N LYS A 170 16.20 -23.26 0.62
CA LYS A 170 17.61 -23.24 1.02
C LYS A 170 17.92 -22.31 2.21
N ASP A 171 17.17 -21.22 2.36
CA ASP A 171 17.46 -20.19 3.35
C ASP A 171 16.42 -20.11 4.48
N GLY A 172 15.26 -20.79 4.32
CA GLY A 172 14.13 -20.69 5.24
C GLY A 172 13.50 -19.29 5.29
N ARG A 173 13.83 -18.40 4.34
CA ARG A 173 13.39 -17.00 4.33
C ARG A 173 12.18 -16.80 3.44
N CYS A 174 11.24 -16.02 3.97
CA CYS A 174 10.07 -15.52 3.24
C CYS A 174 10.48 -14.43 2.23
N ARG A 175 10.37 -14.72 0.94
CA ARG A 175 10.50 -13.73 -0.14
C ARG A 175 9.10 -13.27 -0.55
N LYS A 176 8.88 -11.96 -0.49
CA LYS A 176 7.59 -11.31 -0.75
C LYS A 176 7.76 -10.42 -1.97
N GLY A 177 6.94 -10.62 -2.99
CA GLY A 177 6.88 -9.78 -4.18
C GLY A 177 5.45 -9.50 -4.57
N ILE A 178 5.22 -8.33 -5.18
CA ILE A 178 3.97 -8.04 -5.86
C ILE A 178 4.26 -8.14 -7.36
N PRO A 179 3.46 -8.87 -8.14
CA PRO A 179 3.70 -9.00 -9.58
C PRO A 179 3.68 -7.60 -10.23
N PRO A 180 4.70 -7.25 -11.05
CA PRO A 180 4.78 -5.93 -11.68
C PRO A 180 3.55 -5.58 -12.52
N ALA A 181 2.89 -6.60 -13.08
CA ALA A 181 1.65 -6.48 -13.83
C ALA A 181 0.49 -5.88 -13.03
N VAL A 182 0.54 -5.92 -11.69
CA VAL A 182 -0.48 -5.33 -10.82
C VAL A 182 0.02 -4.03 -10.18
N VAL A 183 1.32 -3.93 -9.92
CA VAL A 183 1.93 -2.70 -9.39
C VAL A 183 1.87 -1.57 -10.42
N ALA A 184 2.24 -1.83 -11.67
CA ALA A 184 2.32 -0.77 -12.70
C ALA A 184 0.96 -0.10 -12.96
N PRO A 185 -0.17 -0.82 -13.14
CA PRO A 185 -1.47 -0.18 -13.25
C PRO A 185 -1.88 0.59 -12.01
N LEU A 186 -1.57 0.08 -10.80
CA LEU A 186 -1.91 0.74 -9.54
C LEU A 186 -1.11 2.04 -9.28
N GLU A 187 0.11 2.13 -9.84
CA GLU A 187 0.95 3.34 -9.74
C GLU A 187 0.58 4.38 -10.81
N ILE A 188 0.09 3.95 -11.97
CA ILE A 188 -0.25 4.83 -13.10
C ILE A 188 -1.68 5.39 -12.96
N TYR A 189 -2.61 4.63 -12.38
CA TYR A 189 -4.03 5.00 -12.24
C TYR A 189 -4.45 5.38 -10.82
#